data_AF-A0A379ABM0-F1
#
_entry.id   AF-A0A379ABM0-F1
#
_cell.length_a   1.000
_cell.length_b   1.000
_cell.length_c   1.000
_cell.angle_alpha   90.00
_cell.angle_beta   90.00
_cell.angle_gamma   90.00
#
_symmetry.space_group_name_H-M   'P 1'
#
loop_
_entity.id
_entity.type
_entity.pdbx_description
1 polymer ?
#
loop_
_entity_poly.entity_id
_entity_poly.type
_entity_poly.pdbx_seq_one_letter_code
_entity_poly.pdbx_strand_id
1 'polypeptide(L)'
;MSNAAWPNGFRRRLLAGETLIGSWCALASPISTEILGLAGFDWLVLDGEHAPNDITTFVPQLMALKGSHSAPVVRPPATSR
;
A
#
# COMPACT_ATOMS: atom_id res chain seq x y z
N MET A 1 -1.39 -23.66 3.59
CA MET A 1 -1.49 -22.23 3.25
C MET A 1 -0.47 -21.50 4.08
N SER A 2 0.63 -21.02 3.49
CA SER A 2 1.67 -20.31 4.26
C SER A 2 1.12 -18.96 4.72
N ASN A 3 1.29 -18.67 6.01
CA ASN A 3 0.86 -17.40 6.60
C ASN A 3 1.88 -16.31 6.24
N ALA A 4 1.81 -15.81 5.00
CA ALA A 4 2.78 -14.86 4.44
C ALA A 4 2.72 -13.44 5.05
N ALA A 5 1.84 -13.21 6.05
CA ALA A 5 1.71 -11.91 6.69
C ALA A 5 2.94 -11.51 7.53
N TRP A 6 3.73 -12.48 7.99
CA TRP A 6 4.89 -12.24 8.84
C TRP A 6 6.10 -13.09 8.40
N PRO A 7 7.33 -12.55 8.46
CA PRO A 7 7.70 -11.18 8.87
C PRO A 7 7.41 -10.11 7.80
N ASN A 8 7.24 -8.84 8.20
CA ASN A 8 7.03 -7.72 7.28
C ASN A 8 8.31 -7.42 6.48
N GLY A 9 8.32 -7.82 5.20
CA GLY A 9 9.46 -7.67 4.29
C GLY A 9 9.82 -6.21 4.01
N PHE A 10 8.84 -5.33 3.85
CA PHE A 10 9.06 -3.90 3.62
C PHE A 10 9.78 -3.24 4.79
N ARG A 11 9.32 -3.46 6.02
CA ARG A 11 9.99 -2.96 7.24
C ARG A 11 11.42 -3.46 7.34
N ARG A 12 11.66 -4.74 7.02
CA ARG A 12 13.02 -5.32 7.06
C ARG A 12 13.96 -4.63 6.08
N ARG A 13 13.53 -4.46 4.82
CA ARG A 13 14.32 -3.77 3.77
C ARG A 13 14.57 -2.30 4.12
N LEU A 14 13.55 -1.62 4.65
CA LEU A 14 13.66 -0.23 5.11
C LEU A 14 14.70 -0.07 6.22
N LEU A 15 14.69 -0.95 7.22
CA LEU A 15 15.67 -0.94 8.32
C LEU A 15 17.08 -1.35 7.88
N ALA A 16 17.22 -2.07 6.77
CA ALA A 16 18.50 -2.39 6.17
C ALA A 16 19.12 -1.21 5.39
N GLY A 17 18.41 -0.08 5.27
CA GLY A 17 18.89 1.10 4.53
C GLY A 17 18.79 0.95 3.01
N GLU A 18 18.00 0.00 2.51
CA GLU A 18 17.73 -0.12 1.07
C GLU A 18 16.94 1.10 0.57
N THR A 19 17.29 1.59 -0.62
CA THR A 19 16.45 2.56 -1.33
C THR A 19 15.20 1.85 -1.84
N LEU A 20 14.02 2.27 -1.38
CA LEU A 20 12.73 1.69 -1.74
C LEU A 20 11.89 2.70 -2.53
N ILE A 21 11.63 2.42 -3.80
CA ILE A 21 10.91 3.32 -4.70
C ILE A 21 9.40 3.12 -4.53
N GLY A 22 8.68 4.19 -4.20
CA GLY A 22 7.25 4.15 -3.97
C GLY A 22 6.46 5.10 -4.87
N SER A 23 5.13 4.92 -4.88
CA SER A 23 4.19 5.78 -5.59
C SER A 23 2.96 6.12 -4.73
N TRP A 24 2.38 7.29 -5.00
CA TRP A 24 1.12 7.72 -4.39
C TRP A 24 -0.08 7.15 -5.16
N CYS A 25 -1.04 6.60 -4.42
CA CYS A 25 -2.33 6.15 -4.94
C CYS A 25 -3.45 7.04 -4.38
N ALA A 26 -3.87 8.02 -5.20
CA ALA A 26 -4.87 9.02 -4.85
C ALA A 26 -6.20 8.89 -5.63
N LEU A 27 -6.36 7.83 -6.44
CA LEU A 27 -7.55 7.63 -7.27
C LEU A 27 -8.71 6.93 -6.54
N ALA A 28 -8.48 6.43 -5.33
CA ALA A 28 -9.46 5.73 -4.50
C ALA A 28 -10.23 4.59 -5.21
N SER A 29 -9.60 3.96 -6.21
CA SER A 29 -10.24 2.96 -7.07
C SER A 29 -9.44 1.66 -7.09
N PRO A 30 -10.05 0.50 -6.79
CA PRO A 30 -9.36 -0.78 -6.83
C PRO A 30 -8.83 -1.13 -8.22
N ILE A 31 -9.50 -0.67 -9.29
CA ILE A 31 -9.10 -0.92 -10.68
C ILE A 31 -7.74 -0.28 -10.97
N SER A 32 -7.59 1.01 -10.67
CA SER A 32 -6.32 1.70 -10.86
C SER A 32 -5.23 1.18 -9.92
N THR A 33 -5.61 0.79 -8.70
CA THR A 33 -4.66 0.27 -7.71
C THR A 33 -4.11 -1.09 -8.10
N GLU A 34 -4.93 -1.97 -8.70
CA GLU A 34 -4.46 -3.25 -9.26
C GLU A 34 -3.41 -3.03 -10.36
N ILE A 35 -3.67 -2.09 -11.28
CA ILE A 35 -2.72 -1.71 -12.33
C ILE A 35 -1.42 -1.18 -11.73
N LEU A 36 -1.50 -0.29 -10.73
CA LEU A 36 -0.32 0.20 -10.01
C LEU A 36 0.44 -0.93 -9.29
N GLY A 37 -0.27 -1.95 -8.79
CA GLY A 37 0.31 -3.14 -8.18
C GLY A 37 1.17 -3.99 -9.14
N LEU A 38 1.02 -3.78 -10.46
CA LEU A 38 1.83 -4.41 -11.51
C LEU A 38 3.03 -3.54 -11.95
N ALA A 39 3.07 -2.27 -11.57
CA ALA A 39 4.07 -1.30 -12.06
C ALA A 39 5.48 -1.50 -11.45
N GLY A 40 5.62 -2.37 -10.44
CA GLY A 40 6.93 -2.75 -9.89
C GLY A 40 7.47 -1.85 -8.78
N PHE A 41 6.65 -0.98 -8.18
CA PHE A 41 7.05 -0.20 -7.00
C PHE A 41 7.31 -1.11 -5.79
N ASP A 42 8.22 -0.71 -4.92
CA ASP A 42 8.47 -1.39 -3.64
C ASP A 42 7.31 -1.19 -2.66
N TRP A 43 6.64 -0.03 -2.72
CA TRP A 43 5.53 0.31 -1.85
C TRP A 43 4.55 1.30 -2.50
N LEU A 44 3.29 1.25 -2.08
CA LEU A 44 2.22 2.12 -2.56
C LEU A 44 1.54 2.80 -1.37
N VAL A 45 1.44 4.13 -1.42
CA VAL A 45 0.68 4.89 -0.41
C VAL A 45 -0.78 4.98 -0.82
N LEU A 46 -1.67 4.32 -0.07
CA LEU A 46 -3.11 4.57 -0.12
C LEU A 46 -3.39 5.80 0.74
N ASP A 47 -3.66 6.92 0.07
CA ASP A 47 -3.75 8.22 0.72
C ASP A 47 -5.15 8.50 1.28
N GLY A 48 -5.32 8.48 2.60
CA GLY A 48 -6.55 8.85 3.29
C GLY A 48 -6.58 10.29 3.82
N GLU A 49 -5.54 11.09 3.60
CA GLU A 49 -5.45 12.47 4.11
C GLU A 49 -5.86 13.50 3.06
N HIS A 50 -5.43 13.32 1.81
CA HIS A 50 -5.69 14.29 0.74
C HIS A 50 -6.43 13.70 -0.47
N ALA A 51 -6.59 12.38 -0.52
CA ALA A 51 -7.41 11.72 -1.53
C ALA A 51 -8.73 11.25 -0.89
N PRO A 52 -9.78 10.99 -1.70
CA PRO A 52 -11.09 10.59 -1.19
C PRO A 52 -11.10 9.09 -0.81
N ASN A 53 -10.14 8.65 0.00
CA ASN A 53 -10.10 7.31 0.56
C ASN A 53 -10.68 7.27 1.97
N ASP A 54 -11.38 6.18 2.26
CA ASP A 54 -11.82 5.81 3.59
C ASP A 54 -11.73 4.29 3.77
N ILE A 55 -12.26 3.76 4.87
CA ILE A 55 -12.24 2.31 5.13
C ILE A 55 -12.93 1.51 4.03
N THR A 56 -14.00 2.07 3.43
CA THR A 56 -14.79 1.41 2.38
C THR A 56 -14.03 1.34 1.05
N THR A 57 -13.13 2.28 0.78
CA THR A 57 -12.25 2.23 -0.40
C THR A 57 -10.94 1.49 -0.13
N PHE A 58 -10.42 1.50 1.10
CA PHE A 58 -9.17 0.81 1.44
C PHE A 58 -9.31 -0.71 1.31
N VAL A 59 -10.41 -1.31 1.78
CA VAL A 59 -10.57 -2.77 1.73
C VAL A 59 -10.49 -3.32 0.30
N PRO A 60 -11.23 -2.80 -0.70
CA PRO A 60 -11.09 -3.21 -2.09
C PRO A 60 -9.69 -2.98 -2.67
N GLN A 61 -9.03 -1.87 -2.34
CA GLN A 61 -7.67 -1.58 -2.81
C GLN A 61 -6.63 -2.54 -2.21
N LEU A 62 -6.76 -2.89 -0.92
CA LEU A 62 -5.92 -3.91 -0.28
C LEU A 62 -6.15 -5.30 -0.89
N MET A 63 -7.39 -5.62 -1.26
CA MET A 63 -7.70 -6.84 -2.00
C MET A 63 -7.08 -6.85 -3.40
N ALA A 64 -7.13 -5.72 -4.12
CA ALA A 64 -6.53 -5.55 -5.44
C ALA A 64 -5.00 -5.70 -5.42
N LEU A 65 -4.35 -5.39 -4.29
CA LEU A 65 -2.91 -5.58 -4.11
C LEU A 65 -2.53 -6.99 -3.61
N LYS A 66 -3.48 -7.91 -3.42
CA LYS A 66 -3.16 -9.28 -3.02
C LYS A 66 -2.31 -9.95 -4.10
N GLY A 67 -1.09 -10.33 -3.74
CA GLY A 67 -0.13 -10.95 -4.66
C GLY A 67 0.77 -9.95 -5.39
N SER A 68 0.54 -8.64 -5.26
CA SER A 68 1.52 -7.63 -5.66
C SER A 68 2.77 -7.75 -4.79
N HIS A 69 3.93 -7.46 -5.38
CA HIS A 69 5.18 -7.29 -4.64
C HIS A 69 5.16 -6.00 -3.80
N SER A 70 4.40 -4.98 -4.23
CA SER A 70 4.36 -3.68 -3.58
C SER A 70 3.73 -3.78 -2.19
N ALA A 71 4.42 -3.25 -1.19
CA ALA A 71 3.87 -3.16 0.15
C ALA A 71 2.81 -2.05 0.24
N PRO A 72 1.57 -2.35 0.67
CA PRO A 72 0.57 -1.32 0.90
C PRO A 72 0.89 -0.53 2.18
N VAL A 73 0.92 0.79 2.07
CA VAL A 73 1.10 1.74 3.17
C VAL A 73 -0.11 2.67 3.22
N VAL A 74 -0.77 2.79 4.37
CA VAL A 74 -1.90 3.70 4.53
C VAL A 74 -1.41 5.00 5.16
N ARG A 75 -1.76 6.14 4.55
CA ARG A 75 -1.67 7.45 5.20
C ARG A 75 -3.03 7.80 5.82
N PRO A 76 -3.18 7.74 7.16
CA PRO A 76 -4.44 8.09 7.81
C PRO A 76 -4.74 9.59 7.70
N PRO A 77 -6.02 10.00 7.85
CA PRO A 77 -6.42 11.40 7.69
C PRO A 77 -5.82 12.36 8.72
N ALA A 78 -5.55 11.87 9.92
CA ALA A 78 -4.91 12.60 11.00
C ALA A 78 -4.33 11.64 12.02
N THR A 79 -3.36 12.11 12.80
CA THR A 79 -2.92 11.42 14.01
C THR A 79 -3.88 11.76 15.16
N SER A 80 -4.56 10.76 15.72
CA SER A 80 -5.29 10.96 16.98
C SER A 80 -4.29 11.17 18.12
N ARG A 81 -4.43 12.28 18.86
CA ARG A 81 -3.71 12.51 20.12
C ARG A 81 -4.31 11.70 21.25
#